data_AF-A0A924UFQ3-F1
#
_entry.id   AF-A0A924UFQ3-F1
#
_cell.length_a   1.000
_cell.length_b   1.000
_cell.length_c   1.000
_cell.angle_alpha   90.00
_cell.angle_beta   90.00
_cell.angle_gamma   90.00
#
_symmetry.space_group_name_H-M   'P 1'
#
loop_
_entity.id
_entity.type
_entity.pdbx_description
1 polymer ?
#
loop_
_entity_poly.entity_id
_entity_poly.type
_entity_poly.pdbx_seq_one_letter_code
_entity_poly.pdbx_strand_id
1 'polypeptide(L)'
;MPEPGADDARHNAKMAKKKAARDRIMATKSGEKGLIIVHTGAGKGKSSSGFGMILRCVAHGMPCAVVQFIKGAWDTGERRLLT
;
A
#
# COMPACT_ATOMS: atom_id res chain seq x y z
N MET A 1 33.59 -20.15 14.35
CA MET A 1 32.86 -19.23 13.46
C MET A 1 31.90 -20.08 12.65
N PRO A 2 30.59 -19.80 12.61
CA PRO A 2 29.71 -20.51 11.69
C PRO A 2 30.14 -20.24 10.24
N GLU A 3 30.10 -21.27 9.41
CA GLU A 3 30.51 -21.24 7.99
C GLU A 3 29.66 -20.23 7.19
N PRO A 4 30.26 -19.33 6.39
CA PRO A 4 29.57 -18.22 5.73
C PRO A 4 28.44 -18.63 4.76
N GLY A 5 28.41 -19.88 4.29
CA GLY A 5 27.32 -20.40 3.44
C GLY A 5 26.13 -21.01 4.22
N ALA A 6 26.30 -21.36 5.49
CA ALA A 6 25.26 -22.03 6.28
C ALA A 6 24.15 -21.07 6.71
N ASP A 7 24.50 -19.81 6.99
CA ASP A 7 23.54 -18.76 7.33
C ASP A 7 22.71 -18.33 6.11
N ASP A 8 23.32 -18.25 4.94
CA ASP A 8 22.66 -17.97 3.66
C ASP A 8 21.71 -19.11 3.26
N ALA A 9 22.14 -20.37 3.41
CA ALA A 9 21.28 -21.53 3.16
C ALA A 9 20.07 -21.55 4.09
N ARG A 10 20.27 -21.24 5.38
CA ARG A 10 19.18 -21.13 6.37
C ARG A 10 18.24 -19.96 6.06
N HIS A 11 18.78 -18.82 5.61
CA HIS A 11 18.00 -17.66 5.18
C HIS A 11 17.15 -17.98 3.95
N ASN A 12 17.76 -18.58 2.92
CA ASN A 12 17.10 -18.97 1.68
C ASN A 12 15.98 -19.99 1.94
N ALA A 13 16.22 -20.99 2.80
CA ALA A 13 15.19 -21.94 3.20
C ALA A 13 14.00 -21.26 3.91
N LYS A 14 14.26 -20.28 4.79
CA LYS A 14 13.21 -19.48 5.44
C LYS A 14 12.42 -18.65 4.42
N MET A 15 13.09 -18.00 3.47
CA MET A 15 12.43 -17.19 2.45
C MET A 15 11.62 -18.05 1.48
N ALA A 16 12.13 -19.23 1.10
CA ALA A 16 11.40 -20.21 0.29
C ALA A 16 10.09 -20.63 0.98
N LYS A 17 10.11 -20.87 2.31
CA LYS A 17 8.90 -21.19 3.08
C LYS A 17 7.89 -20.02 3.10
N LYS A 18 8.36 -18.78 3.28
CA LYS A 18 7.50 -17.58 3.23
C LYS A 18 6.90 -17.38 1.84
N LYS A 19 7.70 -17.57 0.78
CA LYS A 19 7.26 -17.50 -0.61
C LYS A 19 6.17 -18.54 -0.88
N ALA A 20 6.38 -19.80 -0.50
CA ALA A 20 5.40 -20.87 -0.69
C ALA A 20 4.07 -20.61 0.06
N ALA A 21 4.11 -19.95 1.23
CA ALA A 21 2.90 -19.52 1.93
C ALA A 21 2.21 -18.34 1.23
N ARG A 22 2.99 -17.37 0.72
CA ARG A 22 2.47 -16.23 -0.02
C ARG A 22 1.81 -16.65 -1.34
N ASP A 23 2.47 -17.53 -2.09
CA ASP A 23 1.98 -18.06 -3.37
C ASP A 23 0.64 -18.78 -3.18
N ARG A 24 0.49 -19.57 -2.11
CA ARG A 24 -0.80 -20.21 -1.75
C ARG A 24 -1.92 -19.19 -1.48
N ILE A 25 -1.62 -18.08 -0.82
CA ILE A 25 -2.60 -17.01 -0.55
C ILE A 25 -2.96 -16.25 -1.84
N MET A 26 -2.03 -16.12 -2.79
CA MET A 26 -2.30 -15.46 -4.05
C MET A 26 -3.07 -16.34 -5.03
N ALA A 27 -2.87 -17.66 -4.99
CA ALA A 27 -3.58 -18.62 -5.85
C ALA A 27 -5.11 -18.54 -5.69
N THR A 28 -5.61 -18.16 -4.52
CA THR A 28 -7.06 -18.01 -4.25
C THR A 28 -7.60 -16.62 -4.56
N LYS A 29 -6.74 -15.65 -4.91
CA LYS A 29 -7.12 -14.27 -5.22
C LYS A 29 -7.16 -14.05 -6.72
N SER A 30 -8.15 -14.64 -7.37
CA SER A 30 -8.42 -14.44 -8.80
C SER A 30 -9.41 -13.29 -9.03
N GLY A 31 -9.20 -12.54 -10.12
CA GLY A 31 -10.10 -11.49 -10.59
C GLY A 31 -9.80 -10.09 -10.05
N GLU A 32 -10.16 -9.10 -10.85
CA GLU A 32 -10.12 -7.68 -10.48
C GLU A 32 -11.45 -7.29 -9.83
N LYS A 33 -11.37 -6.61 -8.68
CA LYS A 33 -12.54 -6.08 -7.98
C LYS A 33 -12.22 -4.76 -7.31
N GLY A 34 -13.21 -3.88 -7.22
CA GLY A 34 -13.12 -2.68 -6.39
C GLY A 34 -12.95 -3.05 -4.91
N LEU A 35 -12.05 -2.34 -4.21
CA LEU A 35 -11.81 -2.52 -2.79
C LEU A 35 -12.19 -1.25 -2.02
N ILE A 36 -12.71 -1.43 -0.80
CA ILE A 36 -12.92 -0.34 0.15
C ILE A 36 -11.80 -0.41 1.19
N ILE A 37 -11.06 0.69 1.33
CA ILE A 37 -9.94 0.80 2.28
C ILE A 37 -10.29 1.86 3.31
N VAL A 38 -10.27 1.49 4.59
CA VAL A 38 -10.55 2.41 5.70
C VAL A 38 -9.27 2.67 6.48
N HIS A 39 -8.78 3.91 6.41
CA HIS A 39 -7.69 4.39 7.26
C HIS A 39 -8.27 5.05 8.51
N THR A 40 -8.21 4.36 9.64
CA THR A 40 -8.75 4.81 10.95
C THR A 40 -7.67 4.83 12.04
N GLY A 41 -8.01 5.35 13.22
CA GLY A 41 -7.15 5.47 14.39
C GLY A 41 -6.67 6.89 14.68
N ALA A 42 -6.14 7.12 15.88
CA ALA A 42 -5.72 8.45 16.35
C ALA A 42 -4.41 8.95 15.70
N GLY A 43 -3.64 8.05 15.07
CA GLY A 43 -2.36 8.39 14.43
C GLY A 43 -2.48 9.41 13.29
N LYS A 44 -1.42 10.20 13.10
CA LYS A 44 -1.24 11.06 11.91
C LYS A 44 -0.98 10.19 10.68
N GLY A 45 -1.38 10.68 9.49
CA GLY A 45 -1.09 10.02 8.21
C GLY A 45 -2.29 9.39 7.49
N LYS A 46 -3.49 9.37 8.09
CA LYS A 46 -4.71 8.84 7.43
C LYS A 46 -5.01 9.54 6.10
N SER A 47 -5.08 10.87 6.12
CA SER A 47 -5.32 11.67 4.90
C SER A 47 -4.19 11.49 3.89
N SER A 48 -2.93 11.59 4.33
CA SER A 48 -1.77 11.50 3.43
C SER A 48 -1.62 10.12 2.78
N SER A 49 -1.98 9.04 3.46
CA SER A 49 -2.07 7.70 2.85
C SER A 49 -3.13 7.63 1.75
N GLY A 50 -4.31 8.23 1.99
CA GLY A 50 -5.38 8.32 0.99
C GLY A 50 -4.96 9.14 -0.23
N PHE A 51 -4.35 10.32 -0.01
CA PHE A 51 -3.83 11.16 -1.10
C PHE A 51 -2.69 10.49 -1.87
N GLY A 52 -1.80 9.77 -1.19
CA GLY A 52 -0.75 8.98 -1.84
C GLY A 52 -1.31 7.90 -2.77
N MET A 53 -2.45 7.29 -2.42
CA MET A 53 -3.13 6.34 -3.30
C MET A 53 -3.74 7.03 -4.52
N ILE A 54 -4.40 8.18 -4.33
CA ILE A 54 -4.96 8.97 -5.43
C ILE A 54 -3.85 9.40 -6.40
N LEU A 55 -2.74 9.91 -5.88
CA LEU A 55 -1.59 10.32 -6.72
C LEU A 55 -1.05 9.14 -7.54
N ARG A 56 -0.96 7.95 -6.95
CA ARG A 56 -0.58 6.73 -7.67
C ARG A 56 -1.58 6.42 -8.80
N CYS A 57 -2.88 6.46 -8.53
CA CYS A 57 -3.91 6.20 -9.54
C CYS A 57 -3.86 7.24 -10.68
N VAL A 58 -3.70 8.52 -10.36
CA VAL A 58 -3.53 9.60 -11.34
C VAL A 58 -2.28 9.39 -12.21
N ALA A 59 -1.15 8.99 -11.61
CA ALA A 59 0.08 8.69 -12.35
C ALA A 59 -0.08 7.49 -13.31
N HIS A 60 -1.02 6.59 -13.05
CA HIS A 60 -1.40 5.50 -13.95
C HIS A 60 -2.55 5.86 -14.92
N GLY A 61 -2.95 7.14 -15.00
CA GLY A 61 -4.01 7.61 -15.89
C GLY A 61 -5.41 7.17 -15.49
N MET A 62 -5.61 6.73 -14.25
CA MET A 62 -6.92 6.28 -13.75
C MET A 62 -7.78 7.49 -13.34
N PRO A 63 -9.08 7.53 -13.67
CA PRO A 63 -9.97 8.60 -13.21
C PRO A 63 -10.13 8.55 -11.70
N CYS A 64 -9.96 9.71 -11.05
CA CYS A 64 -10.00 9.84 -9.59
C CYS A 64 -10.85 11.03 -9.17
N ALA A 65 -11.52 10.92 -8.01
CA ALA A 65 -12.26 12.02 -7.39
C ALA A 65 -11.98 12.06 -5.89
N VAL A 66 -12.00 13.26 -5.30
CA VAL A 66 -11.75 13.47 -3.87
C VAL A 66 -12.86 14.31 -3.27
N VAL A 67 -13.40 13.85 -2.14
CA VAL A 67 -14.36 14.62 -1.33
C VAL A 67 -13.76 14.83 0.06
N GLN A 68 -13.59 16.10 0.46
CA GLN A 68 -13.06 16.48 1.77
C GLN A 68 -14.17 17.13 2.60
N PHE A 69 -14.63 16.47 3.66
CA PHE A 69 -15.79 16.95 4.43
C PHE A 69 -15.51 18.16 5.34
N ILE A 70 -14.28 18.35 5.83
CA ILE A 70 -13.98 19.35 6.90
C ILE A 70 -12.76 20.24 6.57
N LYS A 71 -12.04 19.99 5.49
CA LYS A 71 -10.71 20.61 5.23
C LYS A 71 -10.80 21.89 4.36
N GLY A 72 -11.67 22.84 4.74
CA GLY A 72 -12.05 23.97 3.87
C GLY A 72 -11.17 25.23 3.99
N ALA A 73 -10.63 25.54 5.17
CA ALA A 73 -10.05 26.85 5.46
C ALA A 73 -8.51 26.95 5.32
N TRP A 74 -7.80 25.82 5.28
CA TRP A 74 -6.34 25.80 5.21
C TRP A 74 -5.88 25.30 3.84
N ASP A 75 -5.05 26.09 3.17
CA ASP A 75 -4.47 25.72 1.88
C ASP A 75 -3.42 24.60 2.08
N THR A 76 -3.67 23.43 1.50
CA THR A 76 -2.76 22.29 1.59
C THR A 76 -2.20 21.94 0.23
N GLY A 77 -0.96 21.47 0.20
CA GLY A 77 -0.34 21.00 -1.04
C GLY A 77 -1.15 19.87 -1.71
N GLU A 78 -1.82 19.04 -0.92
CA GLU A 78 -2.74 17.99 -1.39
C GLU A 78 -3.92 18.58 -2.18
N ARG A 79 -4.45 19.74 -1.78
CA ARG A 79 -5.50 20.46 -2.51
C ARG A 79 -4.94 21.03 -3.81
N ARG A 80 -3.84 21.78 -3.76
CA ARG A 80 -3.20 22.40 -4.95
C ARG A 80 -2.81 21.42 -6.05
N LEU A 81 -2.51 20.16 -5.70
CA LEU A 81 -2.14 19.13 -6.67
C LEU A 81 -3.33 18.39 -7.30
N LEU A 82 -4.51 18.46 -6.68
CA LEU A 82 -5.68 17.66 -7.06
C LEU A 82 -6.90 18.49 -7.49
N THR A 83 -6.82 19.82 -7.38
CA THR A 83 -7.78 20.79 -7.93
C THR A 83 -7.03 21.81 -8.76
#